data_AF-A0ABD1D017-F1
#
_entry.id   AF-A0ABD1D017-F1
#
_cell.length_a   1.000
_cell.length_b   1.000
_cell.length_c   1.000
_cell.angle_alpha   90.00
_cell.angle_beta   90.00
_cell.angle_gamma   90.00
#
_symmetry.space_group_name_H-M   'P 1'
#
loop_
_entity.id
_entity.type
_entity.pdbx_description
1 polymer ?
#
loop_
_entity_poly.entity_id
_entity_poly.type
_entity_poly.pdbx_seq_one_letter_code
_entity_poly.pdbx_strand_id
1 'polypeptide(L)'
;MHHTAGTPCTTDSACAQQMRNIQNMHMDINGWADIGYNWCVGENGAAYEGRGWGRQGAHAPNHSSRSVGIGIIGNFMTVIPNMAARSAAQQLIQCGVVLGHIAANYWLIGHRQSNPTAFSDEDPTMKKFAAVLAIALASLSTVSAQCPRIITRAGWGARAATTAVLPTQPAPWVVMHHTAGAHCTTDAACAQQMRNIQNMHMDTNGWADIGYNWCVGENGAAYEGRGWGRQGAHAPNHNSRSVGVCIFGNFTSVIPNLAARNDDQALIDCGVSLGHIASNYWLIGHRQSNATACPGNAFFENLRTWPRFNPNP
;
A
#
# COMPACT_ATOMS: atom_id res chain seq x y z
N MET A 1 18.52 -2.38 3.86
CA MET A 1 17.57 -3.47 3.52
C MET A 1 18.33 -4.75 3.28
N HIS A 2 17.83 -5.84 3.86
CA HIS A 2 18.45 -7.18 3.82
C HIS A 2 17.37 -8.22 3.52
N HIS A 3 17.79 -9.43 3.17
CA HIS A 3 16.95 -10.61 3.29
C HIS A 3 17.60 -11.59 4.27
N THR A 4 16.83 -12.44 4.93
CA THR A 4 17.31 -13.33 6.00
C THR A 4 17.93 -14.64 5.50
N ALA A 5 17.89 -14.87 4.19
CA ALA A 5 18.44 -16.04 3.46
C ALA A 5 17.72 -17.39 3.70
N GLY A 6 16.63 -17.40 4.49
CA GLY A 6 15.80 -18.58 4.74
C GLY A 6 14.56 -18.70 3.82
N THR A 7 13.59 -19.50 4.24
CA THR A 7 12.29 -19.62 3.54
C THR A 7 11.39 -18.43 3.89
N PRO A 8 10.70 -17.82 2.91
CA PRO A 8 9.64 -16.84 3.20
C PRO A 8 8.55 -17.43 4.09
N CYS A 9 7.84 -16.56 4.81
CA CYS A 9 6.76 -16.95 5.71
C CYS A 9 5.48 -16.16 5.40
N THR A 10 4.35 -16.85 5.32
CA THR A 10 3.07 -16.25 4.88
C THR A 10 1.98 -16.26 5.95
N THR A 11 2.25 -16.82 7.14
CA THR A 11 1.35 -16.80 8.30
C THR A 11 2.08 -16.30 9.54
N ASP A 12 1.33 -15.77 10.51
CA ASP A 12 1.89 -15.22 11.74
C ASP A 12 2.70 -16.25 12.53
N SER A 13 2.20 -17.49 12.63
CA SER A 13 2.88 -18.58 13.32
C SER A 13 4.17 -18.99 12.62
N ALA A 14 4.16 -19.08 11.28
CA ALA A 14 5.34 -19.39 10.49
C ALA A 14 6.39 -18.27 10.59
N CYS A 15 5.98 -17.01 10.52
CA CYS A 15 6.89 -15.88 10.63
C CYS A 15 7.47 -15.73 12.04
N ALA A 16 6.67 -15.93 13.09
CA ALA A 16 7.17 -15.98 14.46
C ALA A 16 8.19 -17.11 14.65
N GLN A 17 7.98 -18.27 14.02
CA GLN A 17 8.98 -19.35 14.03
C GLN A 17 10.25 -18.96 13.28
N GLN A 18 10.15 -18.32 12.11
CA GLN A 18 11.33 -17.83 11.38
C GLN A 18 12.11 -16.80 12.20
N MET A 19 11.44 -15.91 12.92
CA MET A 19 12.11 -14.97 13.83
C MET A 19 12.98 -15.67 14.87
N ARG A 20 12.45 -16.71 15.53
CA ARG A 20 13.24 -17.55 16.46
C ARG A 20 14.41 -18.23 15.76
N ASN A 21 14.20 -18.78 14.56
CA ASN A 21 15.27 -19.44 13.81
C ASN A 21 16.41 -18.47 13.45
N ILE A 22 16.06 -17.25 13.02
CA ILE A 22 17.04 -16.20 12.69
C ILE A 22 17.78 -15.73 13.95
N GLN A 23 17.07 -15.56 15.06
CA GLN A 23 17.68 -15.18 16.34
C GLN A 23 18.69 -16.24 16.79
N ASN A 24 18.29 -17.52 16.83
CA ASN A 24 19.18 -18.62 17.18
C ASN A 24 20.39 -18.69 16.25
N MET A 25 20.19 -18.59 14.92
CA MET A 25 21.29 -18.56 13.96
C MET A 25 22.29 -17.44 14.26
N HIS A 26 21.81 -16.22 14.52
CA HIS A 26 22.69 -15.09 14.82
C HIS A 26 23.42 -15.24 16.16
N MET A 27 22.78 -15.82 17.18
CA MET A 27 23.40 -16.05 18.48
C MET A 27 24.41 -17.20 18.45
N ASP A 28 24.00 -18.34 17.91
CA ASP A 28 24.76 -19.59 17.96
C ASP A 28 25.90 -19.61 16.93
N ILE A 29 25.69 -19.05 15.74
CA ILE A 29 26.67 -19.10 14.64
C ILE A 29 27.52 -17.83 14.59
N ASN A 30 26.88 -16.66 14.68
CA ASN A 30 27.59 -15.39 14.54
C ASN A 30 28.10 -14.83 15.88
N GLY A 31 27.74 -15.45 17.01
CA GLY A 31 28.13 -14.99 18.35
C GLY A 31 27.51 -13.65 18.74
N TRP A 32 26.40 -13.26 18.12
CA TRP A 32 25.73 -12.00 18.43
C TRP A 32 24.86 -12.13 19.67
N ALA A 33 24.64 -11.01 20.38
CA ALA A 33 23.79 -11.02 21.57
C ALA A 33 22.29 -11.26 21.26
N ASP A 34 21.87 -10.99 20.02
CA ASP A 34 20.50 -11.08 19.55
C ASP A 34 20.45 -11.00 18.01
N ILE A 35 19.26 -11.11 17.42
CA ILE A 35 19.00 -10.89 16.00
C ILE A 35 19.67 -9.60 15.50
N GLY A 36 20.36 -9.67 14.36
CA GLY A 36 21.14 -8.54 13.85
C GLY A 36 20.30 -7.40 13.27
N TYR A 37 19.02 -7.62 13.00
CA TYR A 37 18.12 -6.62 12.43
C TYR A 37 17.35 -5.86 13.52
N ASN A 38 17.05 -4.58 13.27
CA ASN A 38 16.11 -3.83 14.10
C ASN A 38 14.70 -4.37 13.91
N TRP A 39 14.34 -4.66 12.66
CA TRP A 39 13.04 -5.16 12.27
C TRP A 39 13.17 -6.23 11.19
N CYS A 40 12.28 -7.19 11.23
CA CYS A 40 12.09 -8.16 10.17
C CYS A 40 10.68 -8.04 9.59
N VAL A 41 10.50 -8.33 8.31
CA VAL A 41 9.17 -8.24 7.66
C VAL A 41 8.85 -9.57 6.97
N GLY A 42 7.69 -10.13 7.28
CA GLY A 42 7.19 -11.36 6.69
C GLY A 42 6.36 -11.14 5.42
N GLU A 43 6.21 -12.19 4.61
CA GLU A 43 5.31 -12.19 3.45
C GLU A 43 3.82 -12.28 3.85
N ASN A 44 3.52 -12.44 5.14
CA ASN A 44 2.20 -12.17 5.71
C ASN A 44 1.87 -10.67 5.84
N GLY A 45 2.83 -9.78 5.57
CA GLY A 45 2.64 -8.33 5.69
C GLY A 45 2.75 -7.78 7.12
N ALA A 46 3.34 -8.54 8.05
CA ALA A 46 3.63 -8.05 9.39
C ALA A 46 5.10 -7.63 9.55
N ALA A 47 5.34 -6.61 10.35
CA ALA A 47 6.66 -6.25 10.85
C ALA A 47 6.86 -6.89 12.24
N TYR A 48 7.99 -7.56 12.41
CA TYR A 48 8.41 -8.24 13.62
C TYR A 48 9.56 -7.47 14.23
N GLU A 49 9.43 -7.14 15.51
CA GLU A 49 10.49 -6.48 16.25
C GLU A 49 11.66 -7.45 16.43
N GLY A 50 12.85 -7.01 16.02
CA GLY A 50 14.11 -7.60 16.43
C GLY A 50 14.68 -6.77 17.57
N ARG A 51 15.72 -5.99 17.28
CA ARG A 51 16.26 -5.03 18.26
C ARG A 51 15.39 -3.78 18.47
N GLY A 52 14.45 -3.52 17.57
CA GLY A 52 13.53 -2.39 17.68
C GLY A 52 14.19 -1.02 17.43
N TRP A 53 13.45 0.04 17.76
CA TRP A 53 13.90 1.42 17.60
C TRP A 53 14.91 1.84 18.67
N GLY A 54 15.77 2.81 18.34
CA GLY A 54 16.75 3.38 19.29
C GLY A 54 17.89 2.44 19.68
N ARG A 55 17.91 1.19 19.17
CA ARG A 55 19.01 0.23 19.39
C ARG A 55 19.87 0.08 18.14
N GLN A 56 21.17 -0.05 18.33
CA GLN A 56 22.11 -0.34 17.25
C GLN A 56 21.93 -1.79 16.74
N GLY A 57 21.77 -1.94 15.43
CA GLY A 57 21.74 -3.23 14.73
C GLY A 57 23.12 -3.89 14.62
N ALA A 58 23.15 -5.11 14.06
CA ALA A 58 24.35 -5.84 13.64
C ALA A 58 24.24 -6.29 12.17
N HIS A 59 23.54 -5.52 11.34
CA HIS A 59 23.13 -5.90 9.98
C HIS A 59 24.07 -5.47 8.86
N ALA A 60 24.93 -4.46 9.08
CA ALA A 60 25.87 -3.98 8.06
C ALA A 60 27.17 -3.43 8.69
N PRO A 61 28.34 -3.99 8.35
CA PRO A 61 29.63 -3.45 8.78
C PRO A 61 29.73 -1.94 8.48
N ASN A 62 30.22 -1.13 9.43
CA ASN A 62 30.43 0.33 9.29
C ASN A 62 29.17 1.19 9.03
N HIS A 63 27.98 0.58 9.04
CA HIS A 63 26.70 1.27 8.81
C HIS A 63 25.69 1.04 9.93
N SER A 64 25.83 -0.03 10.72
CA SER A 64 24.88 -0.36 11.79
C SER A 64 24.66 0.74 12.84
N SER A 65 25.67 1.56 13.13
CA SER A 65 25.58 2.64 14.14
C SER A 65 24.79 3.87 13.67
N ARG A 66 24.49 3.98 12.37
CA ARG A 66 23.84 5.14 11.74
C ARG A 66 22.66 4.75 10.86
N SER A 67 22.14 3.52 11.01
CA SER A 67 21.06 3.01 10.18
C SER A 67 20.15 2.07 10.97
N VAL A 68 18.92 1.96 10.49
CA VAL A 68 17.95 0.96 10.96
C VAL A 68 18.00 -0.23 9.99
N GLY A 69 18.31 -1.41 10.51
CA GLY A 69 18.36 -2.66 9.75
C GLY A 69 16.97 -3.27 9.61
N ILE A 70 16.45 -3.30 8.38
CA ILE A 70 15.20 -3.99 8.04
C ILE A 70 15.53 -5.21 7.18
N GLY A 71 15.21 -6.41 7.66
CA GLY A 71 15.36 -7.67 6.96
C GLY A 71 14.04 -8.23 6.46
N ILE A 72 13.92 -8.58 5.19
CA ILE A 72 12.74 -9.32 4.70
C ILE A 72 12.98 -10.81 4.96
N ILE A 73 12.05 -11.48 5.64
CA ILE A 73 12.15 -12.91 6.00
C ILE A 73 12.06 -13.73 4.71
N GLY A 74 13.15 -14.38 4.32
CA GLY A 74 13.23 -15.19 3.12
C GLY A 74 14.54 -15.04 2.34
N ASN A 75 14.60 -15.68 1.16
CA ASN A 75 15.68 -15.56 0.20
C ASN A 75 15.15 -14.89 -1.07
N PHE A 76 15.64 -13.68 -1.33
CA PHE A 76 15.18 -12.82 -2.43
C PHE A 76 16.32 -12.47 -3.37
N MET A 77 17.26 -13.41 -3.56
CA MET A 77 18.39 -13.24 -4.48
C MET A 77 17.95 -13.18 -5.94
N THR A 78 16.89 -13.90 -6.30
CA THR A 78 16.37 -14.03 -7.68
C THR A 78 14.89 -13.72 -7.81
N VAL A 79 14.19 -13.52 -6.68
CA VAL A 79 12.75 -13.26 -6.61
C VAL A 79 12.47 -12.04 -5.76
N ILE A 80 11.45 -11.26 -6.12
CA ILE A 80 11.06 -10.05 -5.40
C ILE A 80 10.09 -10.45 -4.26
N PRO A 81 10.21 -9.88 -3.05
CA PRO A 81 9.23 -10.11 -1.98
C PRO A 81 7.82 -9.77 -2.41
N ASN A 82 6.84 -10.50 -1.90
CA ASN A 82 5.43 -10.24 -2.23
C ASN A 82 4.97 -8.82 -1.83
N MET A 83 3.79 -8.42 -2.31
CA MET A 83 3.26 -7.08 -2.07
C MET A 83 3.04 -6.77 -0.59
N ALA A 84 2.62 -7.76 0.20
CA ALA A 84 2.40 -7.60 1.63
C ALA A 84 3.69 -7.24 2.37
N ALA A 85 4.79 -7.96 2.11
CA ALA A 85 6.10 -7.67 2.68
C ALA A 85 6.62 -6.29 2.28
N ARG A 86 6.50 -5.93 0.99
CA ARG A 86 6.96 -4.61 0.51
C ARG A 86 6.18 -3.46 1.15
N SER A 87 4.86 -3.59 1.24
CA SER A 87 3.98 -2.58 1.85
C SER A 87 4.27 -2.43 3.35
N ALA A 88 4.44 -3.55 4.05
CA ALA A 88 4.78 -3.54 5.47
C ALA A 88 6.15 -2.90 5.75
N ALA A 89 7.15 -3.15 4.90
CA ALA A 89 8.46 -2.50 5.01
C ALA A 89 8.36 -0.99 4.78
N GLN A 90 7.56 -0.54 3.80
CA GLN A 90 7.31 0.88 3.54
C GLN A 90 6.60 1.55 4.71
N GLN A 91 5.54 0.93 5.24
CA GLN A 91 4.81 1.45 6.40
C GLN A 91 5.69 1.53 7.64
N LEU A 92 6.54 0.53 7.86
CA LEU A 92 7.50 0.54 8.96
C LEU A 92 8.51 1.70 8.84
N ILE A 93 9.03 1.96 7.64
CA ILE A 93 9.93 3.10 7.40
C ILE A 93 9.18 4.42 7.65
N GLN A 94 7.98 4.56 7.11
CA GLN A 94 7.16 5.76 7.30
C GLN A 94 6.84 6.01 8.77
N CYS A 95 6.49 4.96 9.52
CA CYS A 95 6.28 5.01 10.96
C CYS A 95 7.56 5.46 11.68
N GLY A 96 8.72 4.91 11.31
CA GLY A 96 10.01 5.34 11.83
C GLY A 96 10.30 6.83 11.59
N VAL A 97 9.92 7.37 10.42
CA VAL A 97 10.07 8.81 10.12
C VAL A 97 9.14 9.65 10.98
N VAL A 98 7.86 9.29 11.07
CA VAL A 98 6.85 10.01 11.87
C VAL A 98 7.20 10.03 13.35
N LEU A 99 7.73 8.91 13.87
CA LEU A 99 8.17 8.78 15.26
C LEU A 99 9.55 9.41 15.53
N GLY A 100 10.24 9.94 14.51
CA GLY A 100 11.56 10.56 14.64
C GLY A 100 12.72 9.56 14.80
N HIS A 101 12.50 8.28 14.54
CA HIS A 101 13.53 7.23 14.55
C HIS A 101 14.32 7.13 13.23
N ILE A 102 13.77 7.64 12.13
CA ILE A 102 14.41 7.72 10.82
C ILE A 102 14.35 9.17 10.33
N ALA A 103 15.46 9.69 9.82
CA ALA A 103 15.49 11.06 9.29
C ALA A 103 14.58 11.19 8.05
N ALA A 104 13.90 12.33 7.88
CA ALA A 104 13.03 12.56 6.73
C ALA A 104 13.77 12.50 5.37
N ASN A 105 15.09 12.74 5.36
CA ASN A 105 15.98 12.67 4.20
C ASN A 105 16.81 11.36 4.18
N TYR A 106 16.25 10.26 4.67
CA TYR A 106 16.94 8.97 4.71
C TYR A 106 17.33 8.45 3.31
N TRP A 107 18.32 7.55 3.30
CA TRP A 107 18.72 6.81 2.12
C TRP A 107 18.36 5.34 2.31
N LEU A 108 17.74 4.73 1.29
CA LEU A 108 17.48 3.30 1.29
C LEU A 108 18.63 2.58 0.59
N ILE A 109 19.39 1.79 1.35
CA ILE A 109 20.57 1.09 0.84
C ILE A 109 20.37 -0.42 1.00
N GLY A 110 20.59 -1.19 -0.07
CA GLY A 110 20.65 -2.65 0.00
C GLY A 110 22.01 -3.12 0.55
N HIS A 111 22.04 -4.25 1.26
CA HIS A 111 23.28 -4.79 1.86
C HIS A 111 24.47 -4.90 0.87
N ARG A 112 24.21 -5.22 -0.41
CA ARG A 112 25.25 -5.28 -1.47
C ARG A 112 25.79 -3.92 -1.91
N GLN A 113 25.06 -2.83 -1.69
CA GLN A 113 25.53 -1.48 -2.03
C GLN A 113 26.41 -0.87 -0.92
N SER A 114 26.40 -1.43 0.29
CA SER A 114 27.18 -0.93 1.44
C SER A 114 28.59 -1.50 1.57
N ASN A 115 29.04 -2.41 0.70
CA ASN A 115 30.36 -3.06 0.82
C ASN A 115 31.10 -3.15 -0.54
N PRO A 116 31.97 -2.17 -0.90
CA PRO A 116 32.62 -2.11 -2.22
C PRO A 116 33.71 -3.19 -2.48
N THR A 117 34.20 -3.87 -1.44
CA THR A 117 35.37 -4.76 -1.51
C THR A 117 35.04 -6.24 -1.80
N ALA A 118 33.78 -6.60 -1.99
CA ALA A 118 33.36 -7.97 -2.32
C ALA A 118 33.44 -8.31 -3.83
N PHE A 119 34.23 -7.55 -4.60
CA PHE A 119 34.45 -7.76 -6.02
C PHE A 119 35.95 -7.94 -6.28
N SER A 120 36.40 -9.19 -6.35
CA SER A 120 37.59 -9.54 -7.12
C SER A 120 37.16 -10.53 -8.20
N ASP A 121 37.28 -10.03 -9.43
CA ASP A 121 37.50 -10.76 -10.68
C ASP A 121 36.31 -11.47 -11.38
N GLU A 122 35.88 -10.79 -12.45
CA GLU A 122 35.58 -11.29 -13.79
C GLU A 122 34.48 -12.37 -13.99
N ASP A 123 33.22 -11.91 -14.09
CA ASP A 123 32.21 -12.60 -14.90
C ASP A 123 31.70 -11.68 -16.04
N PRO A 124 32.03 -11.98 -17.32
CA PRO A 124 31.63 -11.18 -18.47
C PRO A 124 30.12 -11.20 -18.79
N THR A 125 29.32 -12.03 -18.12
CA THR A 125 27.85 -12.00 -18.26
C THR A 125 27.21 -10.74 -17.62
N MET A 126 27.89 -10.11 -16.66
CA MET A 126 27.41 -8.91 -15.94
C MET A 126 27.64 -7.58 -16.66
N LYS A 127 28.43 -7.52 -17.75
CA LYS A 127 28.52 -6.30 -18.59
C LYS A 127 27.20 -5.98 -19.29
N LYS A 128 26.35 -6.99 -19.51
CA LYS A 128 24.97 -6.77 -19.97
C LYS A 128 24.07 -6.20 -18.86
N PHE A 129 24.36 -6.44 -17.59
CA PHE A 129 23.60 -5.92 -16.46
C PHE A 129 24.01 -4.51 -16.02
N ALA A 130 25.30 -4.16 -16.10
CA ALA A 130 25.76 -2.80 -15.76
C ALA A 130 25.22 -1.73 -16.72
N ALA A 131 25.10 -2.05 -18.02
CA ALA A 131 24.45 -1.16 -18.99
C ALA A 131 22.93 -1.04 -18.76
N VAL A 132 22.28 -2.12 -18.29
CA VAL A 132 20.84 -2.09 -17.94
C VAL A 132 20.60 -1.31 -16.63
N LEU A 133 21.55 -1.31 -15.69
CA LEU A 133 21.42 -0.60 -14.40
C LEU A 133 21.79 0.90 -14.48
N ALA A 134 22.69 1.30 -15.37
CA ALA A 134 22.97 2.72 -15.61
C ALA A 134 21.79 3.43 -16.31
N ILE A 135 21.07 2.73 -17.19
CA ILE A 135 19.80 3.23 -17.74
C ILE A 135 18.72 3.29 -16.65
N ALA A 136 18.74 2.39 -15.66
CA ALA A 136 17.83 2.43 -14.52
C ALA A 136 18.14 3.54 -13.49
N LEU A 137 19.35 4.13 -13.51
CA LEU A 137 19.74 5.24 -12.64
C LEU A 137 19.42 6.63 -13.25
N ALA A 138 19.14 6.70 -14.56
CA ALA A 138 18.48 7.86 -15.17
C ALA A 138 16.95 7.84 -14.97
N SER A 139 16.38 6.73 -14.50
CA SER A 139 15.01 6.66 -13.99
C SER A 139 14.95 6.87 -12.48
N LEU A 140 15.46 8.00 -12.02
CA LEU A 140 14.95 8.67 -10.81
C LEU A 140 13.57 9.27 -11.15
N SER A 141 12.63 8.43 -11.57
CA SER A 141 11.22 8.74 -11.85
C SER A 141 10.53 7.43 -12.23
N THR A 142 9.38 7.19 -11.58
CA THR A 142 8.50 6.02 -11.67
C THR A 142 8.97 4.78 -10.92
N VAL A 143 8.68 4.76 -9.60
CA VAL A 143 7.89 3.63 -9.10
C VAL A 143 6.73 3.52 -10.08
N SER A 144 6.71 2.49 -10.94
CA SER A 144 5.43 2.13 -11.55
C SER A 144 4.56 1.77 -10.37
N ALA A 145 3.71 2.69 -9.92
CA ALA A 145 2.65 2.39 -8.99
C ALA A 145 1.84 1.29 -9.66
N GLN A 146 2.13 0.04 -9.29
CA GLN A 146 1.46 -1.08 -9.92
C GLN A 146 0.04 -1.04 -9.36
N CYS A 147 -0.89 -0.75 -10.26
CA CYS A 147 -2.30 -0.71 -9.91
C CYS A 147 -2.70 -2.00 -9.18
N PRO A 148 -3.58 -1.91 -8.18
CA PRO A 148 -4.05 -3.09 -7.47
C PRO A 148 -4.78 -4.03 -8.43
N ARG A 149 -5.18 -5.19 -7.94
CA ARG A 149 -6.04 -6.08 -8.71
C ARG A 149 -7.36 -5.39 -9.01
N ILE A 150 -7.52 -4.93 -10.26
CA ILE A 150 -8.74 -4.26 -10.72
C ILE A 150 -9.72 -5.27 -11.31
N ILE A 151 -10.94 -5.29 -10.78
CA ILE A 151 -12.10 -5.96 -11.36
C ILE A 151 -12.88 -4.91 -12.16
N THR A 152 -12.83 -5.04 -13.47
CA THR A 152 -13.50 -4.12 -14.40
C THR A 152 -15.01 -4.18 -14.28
N ARG A 153 -15.70 -3.18 -14.82
CA ARG A 153 -17.17 -3.18 -14.95
C ARG A 153 -17.72 -4.49 -15.53
N ALA A 154 -17.08 -5.03 -16.57
CA ALA A 154 -17.47 -6.31 -17.15
C ALA A 154 -17.21 -7.48 -16.17
N GLY A 155 -16.10 -7.45 -15.44
CA GLY A 155 -15.70 -8.51 -14.49
C GLY A 155 -16.68 -8.71 -13.33
N TRP A 156 -17.32 -7.65 -12.83
CA TRP A 156 -18.34 -7.77 -11.79
C TRP A 156 -19.78 -7.78 -12.32
N GLY A 157 -19.98 -7.73 -13.64
CA GLY A 157 -21.30 -7.78 -14.27
C GLY A 157 -22.10 -6.49 -14.14
N ALA A 158 -21.45 -5.35 -14.36
CA ALA A 158 -22.09 -4.04 -14.40
C ALA A 158 -23.14 -3.96 -15.51
N ARG A 159 -24.28 -3.33 -15.21
CA ARG A 159 -25.19 -2.89 -16.27
C ARG A 159 -24.66 -1.64 -16.97
N ALA A 160 -25.17 -1.39 -18.17
CA ALA A 160 -24.81 -0.23 -18.97
C ALA A 160 -25.13 1.08 -18.22
N ALA A 161 -24.24 2.06 -18.35
CA ALA A 161 -24.38 3.35 -17.70
C ALA A 161 -23.75 4.45 -18.57
N THR A 162 -24.27 5.67 -18.45
CA THR A 162 -23.75 6.84 -19.17
C THR A 162 -23.40 7.93 -18.17
N THR A 163 -22.11 8.10 -17.88
CA THR A 163 -21.61 9.05 -16.89
C THR A 163 -20.91 10.23 -17.56
N ALA A 164 -21.05 11.41 -16.97
CA ALA A 164 -20.37 12.61 -17.43
C ALA A 164 -18.85 12.49 -17.24
N VAL A 165 -18.09 13.16 -18.11
CA VAL A 165 -16.64 13.32 -17.94
C VAL A 165 -16.38 14.18 -16.70
N LEU A 166 -15.33 13.85 -15.94
CA LEU A 166 -14.90 14.64 -14.80
C LEU A 166 -14.41 16.02 -15.28
N PRO A 167 -15.03 17.13 -14.84
CA PRO A 167 -14.67 18.47 -15.32
C PRO A 167 -13.23 18.90 -14.98
N THR A 168 -12.74 18.56 -13.79
CA THR A 168 -11.39 18.92 -13.35
C THR A 168 -10.47 17.71 -13.38
N GLN A 169 -9.47 17.73 -14.26
CA GLN A 169 -8.46 16.66 -14.40
C GLN A 169 -7.05 17.26 -14.48
N PRO A 170 -6.02 16.64 -13.86
CA PRO A 170 -6.15 15.51 -12.92
C PRO A 170 -6.95 15.90 -11.67
N ALA A 171 -7.64 14.94 -11.05
CA ALA A 171 -8.50 15.24 -9.90
C ALA A 171 -7.65 15.74 -8.71
N PRO A 172 -7.90 16.95 -8.17
CA PRO A 172 -7.14 17.46 -7.03
C PRO A 172 -7.58 16.86 -5.69
N TRP A 173 -8.67 16.10 -5.65
CA TRP A 173 -9.23 15.53 -4.42
C TRP A 173 -9.50 14.03 -4.53
N VAL A 174 -9.28 13.32 -3.44
CA VAL A 174 -9.74 11.95 -3.23
C VAL A 174 -10.66 11.95 -2.01
N VAL A 175 -11.89 11.44 -2.17
CA VAL A 175 -12.88 11.37 -1.09
C VAL A 175 -13.10 9.90 -0.72
N MET A 176 -12.79 9.56 0.52
CA MET A 176 -12.92 8.19 1.05
C MET A 176 -14.31 7.97 1.66
N HIS A 177 -14.90 6.82 1.34
CA HIS A 177 -16.22 6.38 1.78
C HIS A 177 -16.18 4.99 2.40
N HIS A 178 -17.23 4.67 3.15
CA HIS A 178 -17.66 3.31 3.41
C HIS A 178 -19.03 3.07 2.79
N THR A 179 -19.42 1.82 2.57
CA THR A 179 -20.79 1.52 2.11
C THR A 179 -21.83 1.63 3.23
N ALA A 180 -21.39 1.66 4.50
CA ALA A 180 -22.24 1.53 5.69
C ALA A 180 -23.08 0.24 5.69
N GLY A 181 -22.65 -0.77 4.93
CA GLY A 181 -23.37 -2.01 4.70
C GLY A 181 -22.53 -3.24 5.03
N ALA A 182 -22.84 -4.34 4.35
CA ALA A 182 -22.11 -5.59 4.52
C ALA A 182 -20.67 -5.49 4.02
N HIS A 183 -19.78 -6.14 4.74
CA HIS A 183 -18.42 -6.43 4.30
C HIS A 183 -18.46 -7.45 3.16
N CYS A 184 -17.41 -7.51 2.35
CA CYS A 184 -17.24 -8.56 1.36
C CYS A 184 -15.78 -9.02 1.33
N THR A 185 -15.57 -10.34 1.40
CA THR A 185 -14.24 -10.96 1.50
C THR A 185 -13.95 -11.97 0.39
N THR A 186 -14.88 -12.14 -0.55
CA THR A 186 -14.71 -12.96 -1.76
C THR A 186 -15.15 -12.19 -3.00
N ASP A 187 -14.59 -12.54 -4.16
CA ASP A 187 -14.90 -11.88 -5.43
C ASP A 187 -16.40 -11.94 -5.75
N ALA A 188 -17.03 -13.09 -5.52
CA ALA A 188 -18.46 -13.29 -5.77
C ALA A 188 -19.32 -12.39 -4.88
N ALA A 189 -18.99 -12.29 -3.58
CA ALA A 189 -19.72 -11.44 -2.65
C ALA A 189 -19.54 -9.95 -2.99
N CYS A 190 -18.32 -9.51 -3.30
CA CYS A 190 -18.04 -8.13 -3.66
C CYS A 190 -18.69 -7.74 -5.00
N ALA A 191 -18.65 -8.60 -6.00
CA ALA A 191 -19.34 -8.38 -7.27
C ALA A 191 -20.87 -8.30 -7.08
N GLN A 192 -21.44 -9.12 -6.19
CA GLN A 192 -22.85 -9.00 -5.84
C GLN A 192 -23.17 -7.67 -5.14
N GLN A 193 -22.31 -7.22 -4.21
CA GLN A 193 -22.47 -5.92 -3.57
C GLN A 193 -22.37 -4.77 -4.58
N MET A 194 -21.44 -4.81 -5.54
CA MET A 194 -21.37 -3.83 -6.63
C MET A 194 -22.69 -3.73 -7.39
N ARG A 195 -23.26 -4.87 -7.80
CA ARG A 195 -24.56 -4.90 -8.51
C ARG A 195 -25.70 -4.37 -7.64
N ASN A 196 -25.76 -4.75 -6.37
CA ASN A 196 -26.78 -4.27 -5.44
C ASN A 196 -26.73 -2.74 -5.28
N ILE A 197 -25.53 -2.19 -5.09
CA ILE A 197 -25.32 -0.75 -4.95
C ILE A 197 -25.63 -0.03 -6.26
N GLN A 198 -25.21 -0.57 -7.41
CA GLN A 198 -25.53 0.00 -8.71
C GLN A 198 -27.04 0.06 -8.94
N ASN A 199 -27.76 -1.03 -8.66
CA ASN A 199 -29.22 -1.08 -8.79
C ASN A 199 -29.89 -0.08 -7.84
N MET A 200 -29.50 -0.03 -6.57
CA MET A 200 -30.06 0.96 -5.63
C MET A 200 -29.80 2.41 -6.09
N HIS A 201 -28.58 2.73 -6.51
CA HIS A 201 -28.26 4.08 -6.97
C HIS A 201 -29.02 4.48 -8.24
N MET A 202 -29.23 3.55 -9.18
CA MET A 202 -29.89 3.88 -10.44
C MET A 202 -31.42 3.75 -10.35
N ASP A 203 -31.94 2.71 -9.72
CA ASP A 203 -33.38 2.41 -9.66
C ASP A 203 -34.07 3.20 -8.54
N THR A 204 -33.41 3.36 -7.38
CA THR A 204 -33.98 4.10 -6.24
C THR A 204 -33.61 5.57 -6.27
N ASN A 205 -32.34 5.92 -6.51
CA ASN A 205 -31.90 7.32 -6.46
C ASN A 205 -31.99 8.04 -7.82
N GLY A 206 -32.28 7.32 -8.91
CA GLY A 206 -32.37 7.89 -10.25
C GLY A 206 -31.02 8.35 -10.83
N TRP A 207 -29.90 7.84 -10.30
CA TRP A 207 -28.57 8.22 -10.80
C TRP A 207 -28.21 7.50 -12.09
N ALA A 208 -27.28 8.08 -12.85
CA ALA A 208 -26.84 7.49 -14.11
C ALA A 208 -26.00 6.20 -13.97
N ASP A 209 -25.45 5.96 -12.78
CA ASP A 209 -24.62 4.79 -12.43
C ASP A 209 -24.42 4.73 -10.91
N ILE A 210 -23.71 3.69 -10.43
CA ILE A 210 -23.11 3.67 -9.09
C ILE A 210 -22.39 5.00 -8.78
N GLY A 211 -22.60 5.57 -7.58
CA GLY A 211 -22.11 6.91 -7.26
C GLY A 211 -20.59 7.05 -7.11
N TYR A 212 -19.89 5.96 -6.81
CA TYR A 212 -18.45 5.94 -6.56
C TYR A 212 -17.65 5.71 -7.86
N ASN A 213 -16.44 6.27 -7.93
CA ASN A 213 -15.50 5.94 -9.02
C ASN A 213 -14.95 4.53 -8.85
N TRP A 214 -14.62 4.17 -7.61
CA TRP A 214 -14.06 2.88 -7.24
C TRP A 214 -14.66 2.37 -5.95
N CYS A 215 -14.76 1.05 -5.82
CA CYS A 215 -15.06 0.37 -4.57
C CYS A 215 -13.96 -0.62 -4.23
N VAL A 216 -13.57 -0.78 -2.97
CA VAL A 216 -12.53 -1.74 -2.55
C VAL A 216 -13.11 -2.75 -1.57
N GLY A 217 -12.85 -4.02 -1.84
CA GLY A 217 -13.28 -5.15 -1.01
C GLY A 217 -12.19 -5.60 -0.05
N GLU A 218 -12.62 -6.23 1.04
CA GLU A 218 -11.72 -6.90 1.99
C GLU A 218 -11.14 -8.21 1.41
N ASN A 219 -11.48 -8.54 0.16
CA ASN A 219 -10.93 -9.64 -0.63
C ASN A 219 -9.60 -9.30 -1.33
N GLY A 220 -9.08 -8.08 -1.20
CA GLY A 220 -7.87 -7.66 -1.90
C GLY A 220 -8.10 -7.37 -3.39
N ALA A 221 -9.19 -6.65 -3.71
CA ALA A 221 -9.41 -6.14 -5.07
C ALA A 221 -10.13 -4.78 -5.08
N ALA A 222 -9.80 -3.97 -6.09
CA ALA A 222 -10.51 -2.75 -6.44
C ALA A 222 -11.51 -3.01 -7.57
N TYR A 223 -12.74 -2.56 -7.40
CA TYR A 223 -13.85 -2.73 -8.34
C TYR A 223 -14.14 -1.40 -9.04
N GLU A 224 -14.14 -1.44 -10.36
CA GLU A 224 -14.40 -0.28 -11.19
C GLU A 224 -15.88 0.12 -11.08
N GLY A 225 -16.16 1.26 -10.44
CA GLY A 225 -17.46 1.91 -10.47
C GLY A 225 -17.57 2.77 -11.73
N ARG A 226 -17.65 4.09 -11.56
CA ARG A 226 -17.56 5.02 -12.71
C ARG A 226 -16.17 5.07 -13.34
N GLY A 227 -15.13 4.62 -12.63
CA GLY A 227 -13.75 4.59 -13.12
C GLY A 227 -13.09 5.97 -13.19
N TRP A 228 -11.92 6.01 -13.82
CA TRP A 228 -11.12 7.22 -13.99
C TRP A 228 -11.73 8.22 -14.97
N GLY A 229 -11.49 9.52 -14.74
CA GLY A 229 -11.92 10.59 -15.66
C GLY A 229 -13.44 10.76 -15.77
N ARG A 230 -14.23 10.13 -14.90
CA ARG A 230 -15.70 10.23 -14.85
C ARG A 230 -16.16 10.93 -13.59
N GLN A 231 -17.17 11.79 -13.72
CA GLN A 231 -17.76 12.50 -12.60
C GLN A 231 -18.54 11.55 -11.69
N GLY A 232 -18.23 11.56 -10.39
CA GLY A 232 -18.95 10.84 -9.34
C GLY A 232 -20.34 11.39 -9.02
N ALA A 233 -21.08 10.67 -8.16
CA ALA A 233 -22.26 11.17 -7.45
C ALA A 233 -22.16 10.92 -5.93
N HIS A 234 -20.93 10.83 -5.41
CA HIS A 234 -20.65 10.39 -4.04
C HIS A 234 -20.54 11.54 -3.03
N ALA A 235 -20.19 12.75 -3.45
CA ALA A 235 -20.01 13.91 -2.58
C ALA A 235 -20.38 15.20 -3.34
N PRO A 236 -21.61 15.75 -3.17
CA PRO A 236 -22.14 16.85 -3.98
C PRO A 236 -21.18 18.04 -4.19
N ASN A 237 -20.43 18.43 -3.16
CA ASN A 237 -19.51 19.57 -3.20
C ASN A 237 -18.14 19.28 -3.85
N HIS A 238 -17.88 18.02 -4.19
CA HIS A 238 -16.59 17.54 -4.71
C HIS A 238 -16.72 16.70 -6.00
N ASN A 239 -17.92 16.29 -6.40
CA ASN A 239 -18.13 15.39 -7.54
C ASN A 239 -17.44 15.85 -8.84
N SER A 240 -17.37 17.15 -9.10
CA SER A 240 -16.76 17.73 -10.32
C SER A 240 -15.22 17.82 -10.31
N ARG A 241 -14.58 17.49 -9.17
CA ARG A 241 -13.14 17.69 -8.92
C ARG A 241 -12.51 16.62 -8.04
N SER A 242 -13.13 15.46 -7.91
CA SER A 242 -12.63 14.39 -7.05
C SER A 242 -12.84 13.00 -7.62
N VAL A 243 -12.04 12.07 -7.12
CA VAL A 243 -12.27 10.63 -7.23
C VAL A 243 -12.86 10.13 -5.91
N GLY A 244 -14.01 9.49 -5.96
CA GLY A 244 -14.63 8.82 -4.81
C GLY A 244 -14.25 7.35 -4.74
N VAL A 245 -13.62 6.95 -3.63
CA VAL A 245 -13.25 5.56 -3.33
C VAL A 245 -14.05 5.06 -2.12
N CYS A 246 -14.71 3.91 -2.24
CA CYS A 246 -15.61 3.38 -1.22
C CYS A 246 -15.20 1.97 -0.77
N ILE A 247 -15.00 1.75 0.53
CA ILE A 247 -14.73 0.41 1.03
C ILE A 247 -16.04 -0.29 1.45
N PHE A 248 -16.21 -1.55 1.07
CA PHE A 248 -17.34 -2.37 1.50
C PHE A 248 -17.28 -2.67 3.00
N GLY A 249 -18.27 -2.18 3.75
CA GLY A 249 -18.44 -2.46 5.17
C GLY A 249 -18.96 -1.28 5.97
N ASN A 250 -19.07 -1.48 7.29
CA ASN A 250 -19.37 -0.41 8.24
C ASN A 250 -18.20 -0.20 9.20
N PHE A 251 -17.39 0.80 8.90
CA PHE A 251 -16.17 1.11 9.64
C PHE A 251 -16.35 2.16 10.74
N THR A 252 -17.51 2.16 11.41
CA THR A 252 -17.77 3.06 12.54
C THR A 252 -16.91 2.69 13.75
N SER A 253 -16.86 1.40 14.09
CA SER A 253 -16.15 0.88 15.28
C SER A 253 -14.94 0.01 14.95
N VAL A 254 -14.77 -0.38 13.68
CA VAL A 254 -13.67 -1.21 13.20
C VAL A 254 -13.02 -0.56 11.98
N ILE A 255 -11.73 -0.81 11.76
CA ILE A 255 -11.05 -0.37 10.54
C ILE A 255 -11.20 -1.42 9.43
N PRO A 256 -11.15 -1.04 8.14
CA PRO A 256 -11.03 -1.98 7.03
C PRO A 256 -9.86 -2.92 7.23
N ASN A 257 -9.91 -4.15 6.74
CA ASN A 257 -8.77 -5.06 6.85
C ASN A 257 -7.53 -4.54 6.10
N LEU A 258 -6.37 -5.16 6.36
CA LEU A 258 -5.10 -4.71 5.78
C LEU A 258 -5.08 -4.77 4.25
N ALA A 259 -5.72 -5.78 3.65
CA ALA A 259 -5.80 -5.92 2.20
C ALA A 259 -6.52 -4.73 1.55
N ALA A 260 -7.70 -4.36 2.06
CA ALA A 260 -8.46 -3.22 1.56
C ALA A 260 -7.70 -1.90 1.68
N ARG A 261 -7.05 -1.65 2.83
CA ARG A 261 -6.26 -0.41 3.02
C ARG A 261 -5.05 -0.33 2.08
N ASN A 262 -4.38 -1.46 1.82
CA ASN A 262 -3.26 -1.51 0.89
C ASN A 262 -3.73 -1.28 -0.55
N ASP A 263 -4.87 -1.88 -0.94
CA ASP A 263 -5.43 -1.69 -2.27
C ASP A 263 -5.91 -0.25 -2.50
N ASP A 264 -6.49 0.41 -1.50
CA ASP A 264 -6.86 1.82 -1.59
C ASP A 264 -5.63 2.72 -1.86
N GLN A 265 -4.55 2.52 -1.10
CA GLN A 265 -3.31 3.28 -1.31
C GLN A 265 -2.72 2.99 -2.68
N ALA A 266 -2.64 1.72 -3.08
CA ALA A 266 -2.16 1.33 -4.40
C ALA A 266 -3.05 1.89 -5.53
N LEU A 267 -4.35 1.97 -5.33
CA LEU A 267 -5.30 2.54 -6.28
C LEU A 267 -5.10 4.05 -6.44
N ILE A 268 -4.90 4.77 -5.34
CA ILE A 268 -4.61 6.21 -5.35
C ILE A 268 -3.28 6.47 -6.05
N ASP A 269 -2.23 5.72 -5.69
CA ASP A 269 -0.91 5.83 -6.33
C ASP A 269 -0.96 5.52 -7.83
N CYS A 270 -1.74 4.50 -8.23
CA CYS A 270 -2.02 4.19 -9.63
C CYS A 270 -2.76 5.33 -10.33
N GLY A 271 -3.75 5.95 -9.69
CA GLY A 271 -4.43 7.12 -10.24
C GLY A 271 -3.48 8.31 -10.43
N VAL A 272 -2.54 8.51 -9.51
CA VAL A 272 -1.49 9.53 -9.63
C VAL A 272 -0.53 9.21 -10.78
N SER A 273 -0.04 7.97 -10.88
CA SER A 273 0.90 7.57 -11.92
C SER A 273 0.31 7.62 -13.34
N LEU A 274 -1.00 7.36 -13.47
CA LEU A 274 -1.75 7.46 -14.71
C LEU A 274 -2.20 8.88 -15.05
N GLY A 275 -1.94 9.87 -14.18
CA GLY A 275 -2.36 11.26 -14.39
C GLY A 275 -3.87 11.50 -14.22
N HIS A 276 -4.58 10.60 -13.53
CA HIS A 276 -6.00 10.77 -13.20
C HIS A 276 -6.21 11.50 -11.87
N ILE A 277 -5.26 11.38 -10.94
CA ILE A 277 -5.21 12.09 -9.65
C ILE A 277 -3.98 13.00 -9.65
N ALA A 278 -4.10 14.23 -9.14
CA ALA A 278 -2.99 15.16 -9.11
C ALA A 278 -1.90 14.66 -8.13
N SER A 279 -0.62 14.82 -8.43
CA SER A 279 0.47 14.38 -7.52
C SER A 279 0.50 15.12 -6.17
N ASN A 280 -0.16 16.28 -6.11
CA ASN A 280 -0.39 17.10 -4.92
C ASN A 280 -1.85 17.07 -4.46
N TYR A 281 -2.58 15.98 -4.72
CA TYR A 281 -3.97 15.82 -4.29
C TYR A 281 -4.14 16.00 -2.78
N TRP A 282 -5.38 16.31 -2.39
CA TRP A 282 -5.84 16.25 -1.00
C TRP A 282 -6.72 15.01 -0.78
N LEU A 283 -6.48 14.31 0.32
CA LEU A 283 -7.29 13.18 0.78
C LEU A 283 -8.22 13.64 1.91
N ILE A 284 -9.50 13.32 1.79
CA ILE A 284 -10.50 13.61 2.83
C ILE A 284 -11.46 12.45 3.04
N GLY A 285 -12.06 12.38 4.23
CA GLY A 285 -13.24 11.54 4.46
C GLY A 285 -14.52 12.25 4.01
N HIS A 286 -15.55 11.51 3.60
CA HIS A 286 -16.82 12.09 3.15
C HIS A 286 -17.43 13.09 4.15
N ARG A 287 -17.33 12.83 5.46
CA ARG A 287 -17.78 13.74 6.53
C ARG A 287 -17.21 15.16 6.46
N GLN A 288 -16.05 15.34 5.85
CA GLN A 288 -15.44 16.66 5.70
C GLN A 288 -15.99 17.43 4.48
N SER A 289 -16.62 16.73 3.53
CA SER A 289 -17.31 17.35 2.39
C SER A 289 -18.80 17.62 2.66
N ASN A 290 -19.44 16.76 3.43
CA ASN A 290 -20.89 16.76 3.66
C ASN A 290 -21.20 16.23 5.07
N ALA A 291 -22.31 16.69 5.66
CA ALA A 291 -22.76 16.28 6.99
C ALA A 291 -23.22 14.80 7.01
N THR A 292 -22.27 13.87 7.19
CA THR A 292 -22.50 12.42 7.23
C THR A 292 -21.56 11.76 8.23
N ALA A 293 -21.90 10.54 8.69
CA ALA A 293 -20.98 9.72 9.49
C ALA A 293 -19.91 9.02 8.64
N CYS A 294 -20.05 9.01 7.31
CA CYS A 294 -19.14 8.36 6.38
C CYS A 294 -17.73 9.01 6.46
N PRO A 295 -16.62 8.26 6.48
CA PRO A 295 -16.50 6.82 6.21
C PRO A 295 -16.51 5.92 7.48
N GLY A 296 -17.15 6.37 8.57
CA GLY A 296 -17.13 5.73 9.88
C GLY A 296 -15.98 6.23 10.76
N ASN A 297 -16.17 6.25 12.08
CA ASN A 297 -15.21 6.86 13.02
C ASN A 297 -13.86 6.16 13.02
N ALA A 298 -13.83 4.84 13.16
CA ALA A 298 -12.58 4.08 13.20
C ALA A 298 -11.78 4.24 11.90
N PHE A 299 -12.43 4.15 10.74
CA PHE A 299 -11.73 4.38 9.47
C PHE A 299 -11.31 5.84 9.28
N PHE A 300 -12.12 6.81 9.69
CA PHE A 300 -11.74 8.22 9.62
C PHE A 300 -10.48 8.52 10.46
N GLU A 301 -10.40 8.00 11.69
CA GLU A 301 -9.20 8.15 12.51
C GLU A 301 -7.98 7.47 11.88
N ASN A 302 -8.16 6.34 11.18
CA ASN A 302 -7.10 5.74 10.39
C ASN A 302 -6.68 6.61 9.20
N LEU A 303 -7.62 7.23 8.47
CA LEU A 303 -7.31 8.10 7.33
C LEU A 303 -6.47 9.32 7.73
N ARG A 304 -6.60 9.81 8.96
CA ARG A 304 -5.79 10.94 9.46
C ARG A 304 -4.30 10.67 9.48
N THR A 305 -3.89 9.40 9.43
CA THR A 305 -2.47 8.99 9.39
C THR A 305 -1.95 8.80 7.96
N TRP A 306 -2.83 8.86 6.95
CA TRP A 306 -2.46 8.62 5.57
C TRP A 306 -1.77 9.85 4.93
N PRO A 307 -0.89 9.63 3.94
CA PRO A 307 -0.33 10.72 3.16
C PRO A 307 -1.42 11.61 2.55
N ARG A 308 -1.14 12.91 2.46
CA ARG A 308 -2.02 13.92 1.85
C ARG A 308 -3.39 14.10 2.53
N PHE A 309 -3.61 13.55 3.73
CA PHE A 309 -4.81 13.85 4.50
C PHE A 309 -4.91 15.36 4.79
N ASN A 310 -6.03 15.97 4.42
CA ASN A 310 -6.31 17.37 4.72
C ASN A 310 -7.23 17.48 5.95
N PRO A 311 -6.77 18.03 7.08
CA PRO A 311 -7.62 18.21 8.26
C PRO A 311 -8.68 19.31 8.06
N ASN A 312 -8.44 20.29 7.18
CA ASN A 312 -9.27 21.47 6.96
C ASN A 312 -9.47 21.73 5.45
N PRO A 313 -10.32 20.93 4.79
CA PRO A 313 -10.51 20.98 3.33
C PRO A 313 -11.40 22.11 2.82
#